data_AF-A0A3Q8FGR0-F1
#
_entry.id   AF-A0A3Q8FGR0-F1
#
_cell.length_a   1.000
_cell.length_b   1.000
_cell.length_c   1.000
_cell.angle_alpha   90.00
_cell.angle_beta   90.00
_cell.angle_gamma   90.00
#
_symmetry.space_group_name_H-M   'P 1'
#
loop_
_entity.id
_entity.type
_entity.pdbx_description
1 polymer ?
#
loop_
_entity_poly.entity_id
_entity_poly.type
_entity_poly.pdbx_seq_one_letter_code
_entity_poly.pdbx_strand_id
1 'polypeptide(L)'
;MLELDKRQEALLRLPEPLAFVPKLAAEIRRDMPERVQGLSEQRLREATERSYLYASYELGITSVPLLVQWTKTDVGSGGELHRNADIDLTMRHAQNPNLKAADILSALAATGRWPKGGN
;
A
#
# COMPACT_ATOMS: atom_id res chain seq x y z
N MET A 1 -27.24 18.76 3.76
CA MET A 1 -26.95 17.36 3.39
C MET A 1 -25.51 17.33 2.94
N LEU A 2 -24.65 16.50 3.53
CA LEU A 2 -23.28 16.32 3.06
C LEU A 2 -23.35 15.47 1.79
N GLU A 3 -22.93 16.01 0.65
CA GLU A 3 -22.77 15.25 -0.59
C GLU A 3 -21.33 14.73 -0.65
N LEU A 4 -21.19 13.42 -0.85
CA LEU A 4 -19.89 12.77 -0.99
C LEU A 4 -19.49 12.72 -2.46
N ASP A 5 -18.24 13.02 -2.75
CA ASP A 5 -17.69 12.74 -4.07
C ASP A 5 -17.40 11.25 -4.27
N LYS A 6 -17.15 10.83 -5.51
CA LYS A 6 -16.86 9.42 -5.84
C LYS A 6 -15.64 8.86 -5.10
N ARG A 7 -14.67 9.71 -4.75
CA ARG A 7 -13.47 9.30 -4.01
C ARG A 7 -13.82 9.03 -2.57
N GLN A 8 -14.58 9.91 -1.93
CA GLN A 8 -15.06 9.76 -0.56
C GLN A 8 -15.95 8.51 -0.42
N GLU A 9 -16.86 8.27 -1.37
CA GLU A 9 -17.65 7.03 -1.41
C GLU A 9 -16.77 5.78 -1.52
N ALA A 10 -15.71 5.82 -2.34
CA ALA A 10 -14.80 4.70 -2.51
C ALA A 10 -13.97 4.44 -1.24
N LEU A 11 -13.54 5.50 -0.53
CA LEU A 11 -12.84 5.39 0.75
C LEU A 11 -13.70 4.73 1.83
N LEU A 12 -15.01 5.02 1.86
CA LEU A 12 -15.93 4.39 2.82
C LEU A 12 -16.12 2.88 2.59
N ARG A 13 -15.77 2.36 1.42
CA ARG A 13 -15.82 0.93 1.10
C ARG A 13 -14.55 0.18 1.49
N LEU A 14 -13.51 0.88 1.91
CA LEU A 14 -12.26 0.26 2.33
C LEU A 14 -12.45 -0.49 3.66
N PRO A 15 -11.69 -1.58 3.88
CA PRO A 15 -11.63 -2.23 5.16
C PRO A 15 -11.23 -1.24 6.27
N GLU A 16 -11.89 -1.39 7.42
CA GLU A 16 -11.57 -0.59 8.61
C GLU A 16 -10.12 -0.86 9.03
N PRO A 17 -9.26 0.18 9.15
CA PRO A 17 -7.83 0.00 9.37
C PRO A 17 -7.48 -0.77 10.66
N LEU A 18 -8.15 -0.51 11.79
CA LEU A 18 -7.82 -1.13 13.07
C LEU A 18 -8.00 -2.65 13.06
N ALA A 19 -9.00 -3.15 12.33
CA ALA A 19 -9.27 -4.56 12.14
C ALA A 19 -8.45 -5.20 11.01
N PHE A 20 -8.11 -4.44 9.96
CA PHE A 20 -7.47 -4.94 8.76
C PHE A 20 -5.93 -4.96 8.86
N VAL A 21 -5.32 -3.86 9.33
CA VAL A 21 -3.86 -3.68 9.39
C VAL A 21 -3.15 -4.81 10.17
N PRO A 22 -3.65 -5.30 11.32
CA PRO A 22 -2.98 -6.39 12.03
C PRO A 22 -2.89 -7.68 11.20
N LYS A 23 -3.92 -7.98 10.40
CA LYS A 23 -3.94 -9.15 9.52
C LYS A 23 -2.95 -8.98 8.37
N LEU A 24 -2.92 -7.79 7.78
CA LEU A 24 -1.98 -7.47 6.71
C LEU A 24 -0.52 -7.49 7.18
N ALA A 25 -0.24 -7.01 8.40
CA ALA A 25 1.09 -7.07 8.99
C ALA A 25 1.55 -8.53 9.21
N ALA A 26 0.67 -9.39 9.72
CA ALA A 26 0.95 -10.83 9.86
C ALA A 26 1.19 -11.50 8.50
N GLU A 27 0.42 -11.11 7.49
CA GLU A 27 0.59 -11.57 6.12
C GLU A 27 1.94 -11.14 5.52
N ILE A 28 2.37 -9.89 5.71
CA ILE A 28 3.70 -9.41 5.31
C ILE A 28 4.81 -10.23 5.98
N ARG A 29 4.69 -10.50 7.29
CA ARG A 29 5.68 -11.31 8.02
C ARG A 29 5.78 -12.73 7.46
N ARG A 30 4.64 -13.33 7.13
CA ARG A 30 4.56 -14.69 6.57
C ARG A 30 5.13 -14.76 5.16
N ASP A 31 4.76 -13.81 4.31
CA ASP A 31 5.09 -13.86 2.88
C ASP A 31 6.53 -13.39 2.61
N MET A 32 7.11 -12.58 3.50
CA MET A 32 8.40 -11.89 3.28
C MET A 32 9.27 -11.80 4.54
N PRO A 33 9.48 -12.90 5.28
CA PRO A 33 10.13 -12.88 6.58
C PRO A 33 11.53 -12.25 6.53
N GLU A 34 12.32 -12.51 5.48
CA GLU A 34 13.67 -11.99 5.30
C GLU A 34 13.73 -10.47 5.13
N ARG A 35 12.66 -9.86 4.61
CA ARG A 35 12.57 -8.41 4.38
C ARG A 35 12.21 -7.63 5.64
N VAL A 36 11.50 -8.27 6.56
CA VAL A 36 11.00 -7.64 7.79
C VAL A 36 11.57 -8.25 9.07
N GLN A 37 12.58 -9.12 8.97
CA GLN A 37 13.19 -9.80 10.12
C GLN A 37 13.71 -8.85 11.21
N GLY A 38 14.13 -7.64 10.83
CA GLY A 38 14.63 -6.62 11.76
C GLY A 38 13.53 -5.83 12.48
N LEU A 39 12.26 -6.06 12.17
CA LEU A 39 11.13 -5.34 12.76
C LEU A 39 10.47 -6.19 13.85
N SER A 40 10.25 -5.59 15.01
CA SER A 40 9.32 -6.17 16.00
C SER A 40 7.89 -6.20 15.44
N GLU A 41 7.01 -7.01 16.01
CA GLU A 41 5.59 -7.05 15.61
C GLU A 41 4.94 -5.66 15.68
N GLN A 42 5.23 -4.90 16.73
CA GLN A 42 4.74 -3.53 16.88
C GLN A 42 5.25 -2.63 15.75
N ARG A 43 6.55 -2.67 15.44
CA ARG A 43 7.13 -1.82 14.38
C ARG A 43 6.63 -2.21 12.99
N LEU A 44 6.42 -3.50 12.75
CA LEU A 44 5.83 -3.98 11.50
C LEU A 44 4.37 -3.50 11.36
N ARG A 45 3.58 -3.55 12.43
CA ARG A 45 2.21 -3.02 12.44
C ARG A 45 2.19 -1.51 12.19
N GLU A 46 3.02 -0.74 12.86
CA GLU A 46 3.14 0.72 12.67
C GLU A 46 3.54 1.08 11.23
N ALA A 47 4.49 0.34 10.64
CA ALA A 47 4.89 0.53 9.25
C ALA A 47 3.75 0.19 8.28
N THR A 48 3.04 -0.90 8.53
CA THR A 48 1.88 -1.34 7.73
C THR A 48 0.75 -0.32 7.79
N GLU A 49 0.41 0.17 8.98
CA GLU A 49 -0.61 1.19 9.18
C GLU A 49 -0.27 2.47 8.42
N ARG A 50 0.96 2.97 8.59
CA ARG A 50 1.42 4.19 7.92
C ARG A 50 1.33 4.07 6.41
N SER A 51 1.81 2.97 5.86
CA SER A 51 1.78 2.72 4.42
C SER A 51 0.35 2.58 3.89
N TYR A 52 -0.51 1.84 4.59
CA TYR A 52 -1.92 1.67 4.23
C TYR A 52 -2.70 3.00 4.24
N LEU A 53 -2.55 3.79 5.30
CA LEU A 53 -3.23 5.08 5.43
C LEU A 53 -2.72 6.07 4.39
N TYR A 54 -1.41 6.10 4.14
CA TYR A 54 -0.83 6.93 3.10
C TYR A 54 -1.38 6.57 1.71
N ALA A 55 -1.32 5.29 1.35
CA ALA A 55 -1.76 4.80 0.06
C ALA A 55 -3.27 5.05 -0.19
N SER A 56 -4.10 4.88 0.83
CA SER A 56 -5.54 5.11 0.73
C SER A 56 -5.91 6.59 0.75
N TYR A 57 -5.56 7.32 1.82
CA TYR A 57 -6.04 8.68 2.03
C TYR A 57 -5.25 9.73 1.26
N GLU A 58 -3.91 9.61 1.18
CA GLU A 58 -3.08 10.59 0.48
C GLU A 58 -3.03 10.31 -1.04
N LEU A 59 -2.76 9.05 -1.41
CA LEU A 59 -2.61 8.69 -2.83
C LEU A 59 -3.93 8.32 -3.52
N GLY A 60 -5.00 8.05 -2.77
CA GLY A 60 -6.31 7.74 -3.35
C GLY A 60 -6.41 6.34 -3.96
N ILE A 61 -5.59 5.38 -3.53
CA ILE A 61 -5.73 3.98 -3.91
C ILE A 61 -6.93 3.38 -3.16
N THR A 62 -7.96 3.00 -3.90
CA THR A 62 -9.24 2.51 -3.35
C THR A 62 -9.58 1.08 -3.73
N SER A 63 -8.79 0.48 -4.63
CA SER A 63 -8.88 -0.96 -4.93
C SER A 63 -8.18 -1.75 -3.82
N VAL A 64 -8.93 -2.56 -3.07
CA VAL A 64 -8.40 -3.35 -1.94
C VAL A 64 -7.23 -4.26 -2.36
N PRO A 65 -7.30 -5.02 -3.47
CA PRO A 65 -6.16 -5.84 -3.91
C PRO A 65 -4.89 -5.02 -4.17
N LEU A 66 -5.04 -3.85 -4.82
CA LEU A 66 -3.89 -2.97 -5.08
C LEU A 66 -3.36 -2.32 -3.82
N LEU A 67 -4.23 -1.96 -2.88
CA LEU A 67 -3.85 -1.38 -1.60
C LEU A 67 -3.03 -2.39 -0.78
N VAL A 68 -3.45 -3.66 -0.75
CA VAL A 68 -2.70 -4.76 -0.14
C VAL A 68 -1.33 -4.92 -0.81
N GLN A 69 -1.28 -5.02 -2.14
CA GLN A 69 -0.01 -5.17 -2.87
C GLN A 69 0.93 -3.98 -2.63
N TRP A 70 0.41 -2.75 -2.71
CA TRP A 70 1.17 -1.53 -2.47
C TRP A 70 1.75 -1.50 -1.07
N THR A 71 0.93 -1.76 -0.04
CA THR A 71 1.39 -1.77 1.35
C THR A 71 2.43 -2.86 1.59
N LYS A 72 2.25 -4.06 1.02
CA LYS A 72 3.28 -5.10 1.07
C LYS A 72 4.58 -4.60 0.46
N THR A 73 4.54 -4.08 -0.78
CA THR A 73 5.70 -3.56 -1.53
C THR A 73 6.45 -2.46 -0.77
N ASP A 74 5.71 -1.51 -0.23
CA ASP A 74 6.29 -0.41 0.52
C ASP A 74 6.91 -0.90 1.84
N VAL A 75 6.22 -1.72 2.63
CA VAL A 75 6.75 -2.21 3.91
C VAL A 75 7.96 -3.11 3.73
N GLY A 76 7.95 -4.06 2.79
CA GLY A 76 9.09 -4.96 2.57
C GLY A 76 10.27 -4.30 1.83
N SER A 77 10.08 -3.12 1.25
CA SER A 77 11.18 -2.23 0.81
C SER A 77 11.64 -1.27 1.91
N GLY A 78 11.08 -1.38 3.12
CA GLY A 78 11.41 -0.51 4.25
C GLY A 78 10.85 0.91 4.12
N GLY A 79 9.86 1.13 3.24
CA GLY A 79 9.20 2.41 3.01
C GLY A 79 9.65 3.15 1.75
N GLU A 80 10.17 2.47 0.72
CA GLU A 80 10.68 3.15 -0.48
C GLU A 80 9.57 3.83 -1.29
N LEU A 81 8.36 3.29 -1.35
CA LEU A 81 7.31 3.84 -2.22
C LEU A 81 6.82 5.20 -1.75
N HIS A 82 6.72 5.40 -0.43
CA HIS A 82 6.30 6.71 0.11
C HIS A 82 7.45 7.67 0.39
N ARG A 83 8.71 7.20 0.45
CA ARG A 83 9.89 8.08 0.63
C ARG A 83 10.55 8.52 -0.67
N ASN A 84 10.30 7.80 -1.76
CA ASN A 84 10.82 8.18 -3.07
C ASN A 84 9.97 9.32 -3.66
N ALA A 85 10.59 10.49 -3.81
CA ALA A 85 9.91 11.70 -4.30
C ALA A 85 9.36 11.54 -5.73
N ASP A 86 10.02 10.77 -6.60
CA ASP A 86 9.56 10.56 -7.98
C ASP A 86 8.30 9.70 -8.00
N ILE A 87 8.26 8.64 -7.19
CA ILE A 87 7.08 7.78 -7.03
C ILE A 87 5.92 8.60 -6.45
N ASP A 88 6.19 9.38 -5.40
CA ASP A 88 5.18 10.19 -4.74
C ASP A 88 4.57 11.24 -5.68
N LEU A 89 5.40 12.02 -6.36
CA LEU A 89 4.96 13.06 -7.28
C LEU A 89 4.18 12.47 -8.46
N THR A 90 4.63 11.32 -8.97
CA THR A 90 3.94 10.59 -10.04
C THR A 90 2.55 10.13 -9.61
N MET A 91 2.41 9.62 -8.38
CA MET A 91 1.13 9.20 -7.82
C MET A 91 0.19 10.39 -7.56
N ARG A 92 0.69 11.49 -6.99
CA ARG A 92 -0.12 12.69 -6.70
C ARG A 92 -0.70 13.35 -7.95
N HIS A 93 -0.04 13.24 -9.10
CA HIS A 93 -0.54 13.76 -10.38
C HIS A 93 -1.35 12.74 -11.19
N ALA A 94 -1.59 11.53 -10.68
CA ALA A 94 -2.33 10.50 -11.39
C ALA A 94 -3.81 10.84 -11.49
N GLN A 95 -4.34 10.91 -12.71
CA GLN A 95 -5.79 11.03 -12.95
C GLN A 95 -6.56 9.81 -12.46
N ASN A 96 -5.92 8.63 -12.49
CA ASN A 96 -6.46 7.39 -11.95
C ASN A 96 -5.41 6.74 -11.05
N PRO A 97 -5.48 6.95 -9.72
CA PRO A 97 -4.50 6.41 -8.79
C PRO A 97 -4.42 4.89 -8.78
N ASN A 98 -5.55 4.19 -8.95
CA ASN A 98 -5.55 2.72 -8.98
C ASN A 98 -4.79 2.19 -10.21
N LEU A 99 -5.02 2.77 -11.39
CA LEU A 99 -4.30 2.38 -12.60
C LEU A 99 -2.80 2.71 -12.47
N LYS A 100 -2.47 3.90 -11.99
CA LYS A 100 -1.07 4.31 -11.82
C LYS A 100 -0.33 3.44 -10.80
N ALA A 101 -0.98 3.09 -9.69
CA ALA A 101 -0.42 2.18 -8.71
C ALA A 101 -0.10 0.81 -9.33
N ALA A 102 -1.03 0.27 -10.13
CA ALA A 102 -0.81 -0.99 -10.85
C ALA A 102 0.38 -0.91 -11.83
N ASP A 103 0.52 0.20 -12.58
CA ASP A 103 1.66 0.42 -13.47
C ASP A 103 2.99 0.40 -12.70
N ILE A 104 3.08 1.13 -11.59
CA ILE A 104 4.29 1.23 -10.76
C ILE A 104 4.65 -0.13 -10.17
N LEU A 105 3.68 -0.83 -9.60
CA LEU A 105 3.89 -2.17 -9.04
C LEU A 105 4.34 -3.16 -10.12
N SER A 106 3.77 -3.10 -11.32
CA SER A 106 4.17 -3.94 -12.46
C SER A 106 5.59 -3.63 -12.92
N ALA A 107 5.97 -2.35 -12.99
CA ALA A 107 7.33 -1.94 -13.32
C ALA A 107 8.34 -2.43 -12.27
N LEU A 108 8.04 -2.28 -10.98
CA LEU A 108 8.90 -2.77 -9.90
C LEU A 108 9.07 -4.29 -9.94
N ALA A 109 8.00 -5.04 -10.18
CA ALA A 109 8.05 -6.49 -10.35
C ALA A 109 8.92 -6.90 -11.56
N ALA A 110 8.88 -6.14 -12.66
CA ALA A 110 9.72 -6.40 -13.83
C ALA A 110 11.22 -6.18 -13.55
N THR A 111 11.57 -5.26 -12.66
CA THR A 111 12.98 -5.03 -12.23
C THR A 111 13.51 -6.06 -11.23
N GLY A 112 12.71 -7.05 -10.83
CA GLY A 112 13.08 -8.06 -9.83
C GLY A 112 13.17 -7.52 -8.40
N ARG A 113 12.79 -6.26 -8.17
CA ARG A 113 12.74 -5.66 -6.81
C ARG A 113 11.63 -6.23 -5.94
N TRP A 114 10.60 -6.84 -6.53
CA TRP A 114 9.44 -7.37 -5.82
C TRP A 114 8.93 -8.70 -6.44
N PRO A 115 8.47 -9.68 -5.64
CA PRO A 115 7.84 -10.87 -6.18
C PRO A 115 6.56 -10.51 -6.95
N LYS A 116 6.37 -11.10 -8.13
CA LYS A 116 5.11 -11.01 -8.87
C LYS A 116 4.00 -11.54 -7.96
N GLY A 117 3.00 -10.70 -7.66
CA GLY A 117 1.94 -11.02 -6.70
C GLY A 117 1.42 -12.44 -6.89
N GLY A 118 1.59 -13.27 -5.86
CA GLY A 118 1.08 -14.64 -5.83
C GLY A 118 -0.44 -14.64 -5.80
N ASN A 119 -1.01 -15.54 -6.61
CA ASN A 119 -2.43 -15.79 -6.80
C ASN A 119 -3.13 -16.21 -5.48
#